data_AF-W7XDG5-F1
#
_entry.id   AF-W7XDG5-F1
#
_cell.length_a   1.000
_cell.length_b   1.000
_cell.length_c   1.000
_cell.angle_alpha   90.00
_cell.angle_beta   90.00
_cell.angle_gamma   90.00
#
_symmetry.space_group_name_H-M   'P 1'
#
loop_
_entity.id
_entity.type
_entity.pdbx_description
1 polymer ?
#
loop_
_entity_poly.entity_id
_entity_poly.type
_entity_poly.pdbx_seq_one_letter_code
_entity_poly.pdbx_strand_id
1 'polypeptide(L)'
;MATKNLQQSNLLSIQTNNKLAMQSPNHLLKSVGQSTLNQRYNNNSSSGIYQSGLPQIYYNKQTQKDLSTKSTNNLRSLRTEGIKSESLDKSSLAKSLCIISQDELNKIKQRIKMEDDLPTYDRQAEKKKLHELSMKRIENWPDNLLNITQKKEKERYEKFEKIEKEKRLIDEQEEAYQREQYRKIIKDSNEKIFAQDPRVRQFKKSMLFSAIMQERKEQMELKKYVDDINNNYNNEQTQQMETIKMHEEEEKQKLKEKKLAQLQQMKQDLAKQLQEMKEKKIQQIMDDQKEGALIKERANEENQENIEKRRKQKQMFQDLQNQLNEEQKKKEVKEKNSQ
;
A
#
# COMPACT_ATOMS: atom_id res chain seq x y z
N MET A 1 38.35 -18.03 -27.70
CA MET A 1 37.97 -17.34 -28.95
C MET A 1 36.54 -17.74 -29.30
N ALA A 2 35.57 -16.88 -28.96
CA ALA A 2 34.19 -16.81 -29.45
C ALA A 2 33.53 -15.63 -28.69
N THR A 3 33.72 -14.39 -29.15
CA THR A 3 32.66 -13.51 -29.71
C THR A 3 31.47 -13.32 -28.75
N LYS A 4 31.46 -12.28 -27.91
CA LYS A 4 30.93 -10.91 -28.17
C LYS A 4 29.49 -10.90 -28.68
N ASN A 5 28.54 -10.52 -27.82
CA ASN A 5 27.47 -9.53 -28.05
C ASN A 5 26.29 -9.78 -27.08
N LEU A 6 26.10 -8.89 -26.10
CA LEU A 6 24.80 -8.29 -25.75
C LEU A 6 25.03 -7.23 -24.66
N GLN A 7 25.54 -6.07 -25.08
CA GLN A 7 25.28 -4.81 -24.42
C GLN A 7 24.39 -4.03 -25.38
N GLN A 8 23.17 -3.65 -24.96
CA GLN A 8 22.50 -2.39 -25.25
C GLN A 8 21.02 -2.43 -24.80
N SER A 9 20.52 -1.23 -24.52
CA SER A 9 19.14 -0.84 -24.15
C SER A 9 18.65 -1.20 -22.74
N ASN A 10 18.90 -0.30 -21.77
CA ASN A 10 17.84 0.36 -21.00
C ASN A 10 18.42 1.51 -20.16
N LEU A 11 18.69 2.62 -20.84
CA LEU A 11 18.93 3.94 -20.27
C LEU A 11 18.20 4.93 -21.18
N LEU A 12 17.11 5.52 -20.67
CA LEU A 12 16.60 6.88 -20.98
C LEU A 12 15.13 7.02 -20.54
N SER A 13 14.89 7.69 -19.42
CA SER A 13 13.98 8.85 -19.37
C SER A 13 14.02 9.49 -17.96
N ILE A 14 14.87 10.50 -17.82
CA ILE A 14 14.80 11.54 -16.78
C ILE A 14 13.97 12.69 -17.38
N GLN A 15 13.32 13.48 -16.50
CA GLN A 15 12.60 14.76 -16.72
C GLN A 15 11.10 14.54 -17.04
N THR A 16 10.12 14.99 -16.25
CA THR A 16 9.89 16.27 -15.55
C THR A 16 8.81 16.01 -14.46
N ASN A 17 8.88 16.53 -13.23
CA ASN A 17 8.32 17.83 -12.88
C ASN A 17 8.69 18.19 -11.43
N ASN A 18 9.62 19.13 -11.30
CA ASN A 18 9.68 20.02 -10.14
C ASN A 18 8.57 21.06 -10.29
N LYS A 19 7.66 21.16 -9.33
CA LYS A 19 6.96 22.42 -9.08
C LYS A 19 6.76 22.62 -7.57
N LEU A 20 7.43 23.66 -7.11
CA LEU A 20 7.31 24.28 -5.79
C LEU A 20 5.84 24.48 -5.40
N ALA A 21 5.53 24.22 -4.13
CA ALA A 21 4.66 25.08 -3.34
C ALA A 21 5.08 24.98 -1.87
N MET A 22 5.90 25.95 -1.44
CA MET A 22 5.95 26.36 -0.04
C MET A 22 4.56 26.87 0.36
N GLN A 23 4.03 26.41 1.49
CA GLN A 23 3.24 27.22 2.43
C GLN A 23 2.94 26.40 3.69
N SER A 24 3.64 26.75 4.77
CA SER A 24 3.16 26.61 6.16
C SER A 24 2.08 27.69 6.37
N PRO A 25 0.99 27.42 7.11
CA PRO A 25 1.01 27.79 8.53
C PRO A 25 0.30 26.83 9.49
N ASN A 26 0.82 26.80 10.71
CA ASN A 26 0.20 26.39 11.97
C ASN A 26 -1.33 26.49 11.99
N HIS A 27 -2.02 25.41 12.39
CA HIS A 27 -3.05 25.37 13.45
C HIS A 27 -3.72 23.98 13.46
N LEU A 28 -4.02 23.48 14.66
CA LEU A 28 -4.77 22.26 15.04
C LEU A 28 -3.95 21.10 15.62
N LEU A 29 -3.38 21.36 16.81
CA LEU A 29 -3.36 20.37 17.88
C LEU A 29 -4.81 20.04 18.27
N LYS A 30 -5.34 18.93 17.77
CA LYS A 30 -6.52 18.26 18.32
C LYS A 30 -6.17 16.82 18.69
N SER A 31 -6.43 16.53 19.95
CA SER A 31 -6.74 15.21 20.53
C SER A 31 -5.72 14.09 20.31
N VAL A 32 -4.66 14.08 21.12
CA VAL A 32 -4.08 12.81 21.57
C VAL A 32 -5.09 12.18 22.53
N GLY A 33 -5.69 11.08 22.08
CA GLY A 33 -6.65 10.29 22.83
C GLY A 33 -6.04 9.78 24.13
N GLN A 34 -6.66 10.16 25.26
CA GLN A 34 -6.50 9.43 26.49
C GLN A 34 -7.32 8.14 26.40
N SER A 35 -6.58 7.05 26.50
CA SER A 35 -6.99 5.66 26.59
C SER A 35 -8.26 5.40 27.37
N THR A 36 -9.27 4.87 26.70
CA THR A 36 -10.27 3.99 27.28
C THR A 36 -9.76 2.55 27.23
N LEU A 37 -9.28 2.01 28.35
CA LEU A 37 -9.44 0.57 28.68
C LEU A 37 -9.02 0.27 30.13
N ASN A 38 -9.76 0.77 31.11
CA ASN A 38 -9.74 0.19 32.46
C ASN A 38 -10.82 -0.89 32.52
N GLN A 39 -10.44 -2.13 32.24
CA GLN A 39 -11.20 -3.30 32.67
C GLN A 39 -10.25 -4.40 33.16
N ARG A 40 -10.62 -4.95 34.31
CA ARG A 40 -10.10 -6.16 35.00
C ARG A 40 -8.91 -5.94 35.92
N TYR A 41 -9.16 -5.96 37.23
CA TYR A 41 -9.10 -7.20 38.02
C TYR A 41 -10.02 -7.05 39.23
N ASN A 42 -11.10 -7.83 39.25
CA ASN A 42 -11.91 -8.06 40.44
C ASN A 42 -11.71 -9.54 40.78
N ASN A 43 -10.97 -9.81 41.86
CA ASN A 43 -10.75 -11.17 42.36
C ASN A 43 -11.04 -11.22 43.85
N ASN A 44 -11.81 -12.25 44.18
CA ASN A 44 -11.98 -12.93 45.47
C ASN A 44 -12.99 -12.36 46.47
N SER A 45 -14.13 -13.04 46.50
CA SER A 45 -14.66 -13.82 47.64
C SER A 45 -16.10 -14.20 47.29
N SER A 46 -16.73 -15.31 47.65
CA SER A 46 -16.42 -16.54 48.36
C SER A 46 -17.78 -17.27 48.38
N SER A 47 -17.76 -18.60 48.52
CA SER A 47 -18.86 -19.46 49.00
C SER A 47 -20.12 -19.68 48.13
N GLY A 48 -20.48 -20.97 48.00
CA GLY A 48 -21.70 -21.47 47.37
C GLY A 48 -21.42 -22.75 46.55
N ILE A 49 -21.09 -23.89 47.16
CA ILE A 49 -22.03 -24.91 47.69
C ILE A 49 -23.03 -25.37 46.62
N TYR A 50 -22.78 -26.59 46.14
CA TYR A 50 -23.66 -27.59 45.50
C TYR A 50 -24.83 -27.12 44.63
N GLN A 51 -24.80 -27.50 43.34
CA GLN A 51 -25.79 -28.43 42.79
C GLN A 51 -25.38 -28.95 41.42
N SER A 52 -25.44 -30.26 41.28
CA SER A 52 -25.39 -31.03 40.04
C SER A 52 -26.48 -30.57 39.06
N GLY A 53 -26.09 -29.83 38.02
CA GLY A 53 -26.95 -29.53 36.88
C GLY A 53 -26.57 -30.42 35.70
N LEU A 54 -27.39 -31.45 35.44
CA LEU A 54 -27.40 -32.18 34.18
C LEU A 54 -27.53 -31.20 33.00
N PRO A 55 -26.96 -31.50 31.82
CA PRO A 55 -27.20 -30.69 30.63
C PRO A 55 -28.68 -30.76 30.28
N GLN A 56 -29.39 -29.63 30.41
CA GLN A 56 -30.73 -29.48 29.85
C GLN A 56 -30.62 -29.56 28.34
N ILE A 57 -31.10 -30.67 27.79
CA ILE A 57 -31.42 -30.80 26.37
C ILE A 57 -32.57 -29.83 26.10
N TYR A 58 -32.24 -28.68 25.52
CA TYR A 58 -33.22 -27.74 24.98
C TYR A 58 -33.90 -28.41 23.77
N TYR A 59 -35.07 -28.98 24.00
CA TYR A 59 -35.98 -29.33 22.90
C TYR A 59 -36.52 -28.04 22.28
N ASN A 60 -36.12 -27.77 21.04
CA ASN A 60 -36.67 -26.69 20.24
C ASN A 60 -38.11 -27.04 19.81
N LYS A 61 -39.10 -26.68 20.63
CA LYS A 61 -40.52 -26.68 20.26
C LYS A 61 -40.82 -25.44 19.40
N GLN A 62 -40.43 -25.47 18.13
CA GLN A 62 -40.92 -24.52 17.15
C GLN A 62 -40.84 -25.14 15.75
N THR A 63 -41.92 -25.81 15.35
CA THR A 63 -42.45 -25.95 13.97
C THR A 63 -43.68 -26.85 14.02
N GLN A 64 -44.73 -26.38 14.70
CA GLN A 64 -46.10 -26.78 14.38
C GLN A 64 -46.73 -25.60 13.67
N LYS A 65 -46.62 -25.57 12.34
CA LYS A 65 -47.53 -24.88 11.45
C LYS A 65 -47.32 -25.46 10.05
N ASP A 66 -48.46 -25.73 9.43
CA ASP A 66 -48.65 -26.03 8.02
C ASP A 66 -48.32 -27.46 7.59
N LEU A 67 -49.34 -28.32 7.65
CA LEU A 67 -49.72 -29.31 6.63
C LEU A 67 -51.04 -29.99 7.04
N SER A 68 -52.08 -29.17 7.18
CA SER A 68 -53.48 -29.62 7.22
C SER A 68 -54.21 -28.94 6.08
N THR A 69 -54.46 -29.70 5.02
CA THR A 69 -55.59 -29.62 4.05
C THR A 69 -55.11 -30.18 2.71
N LYS A 70 -55.48 -31.43 2.43
CA LYS A 70 -55.82 -31.99 1.10
C LYS A 70 -56.19 -33.46 1.28
N SER A 71 -57.28 -33.69 2.00
CA SER A 71 -58.04 -34.93 1.89
C SER A 71 -58.82 -34.85 0.58
N THR A 72 -58.36 -35.58 -0.43
CA THR A 72 -59.03 -35.71 -1.73
C THR A 72 -60.24 -36.62 -1.57
N ASN A 73 -61.42 -36.01 -1.50
CA ASN A 73 -62.68 -36.66 -1.85
C ASN A 73 -62.60 -37.14 -3.30
N ASN A 74 -62.62 -38.45 -3.51
CA ASN A 74 -62.92 -39.08 -4.80
C ASN A 74 -63.58 -40.44 -4.56
N LEU A 75 -64.79 -40.40 -4.00
CA LEU A 75 -65.75 -41.49 -4.12
C LEU A 75 -66.27 -41.48 -5.56
N ARG A 76 -65.66 -42.30 -6.40
CA ARG A 76 -66.04 -42.49 -7.79
C ARG A 76 -67.27 -43.39 -7.85
N SER A 77 -68.36 -42.85 -8.40
CA SER A 77 -69.58 -43.57 -8.71
C SER A 77 -69.30 -44.74 -9.66
N LEU A 78 -69.73 -45.94 -9.27
CA LEU A 78 -69.86 -47.06 -10.19
C LEU A 78 -71.27 -47.01 -10.77
N ARG A 79 -71.32 -46.75 -12.08
CA ARG A 79 -72.51 -46.91 -12.94
C ARG A 79 -73.00 -48.36 -12.87
N THR A 80 -74.29 -48.50 -12.61
CA THR A 80 -75.07 -49.69 -12.99
C THR A 80 -75.46 -49.55 -14.46
N GLU A 81 -74.71 -50.18 -15.37
CA GLU A 81 -75.15 -50.32 -16.76
C GLU A 81 -75.91 -51.64 -16.95
N GLY A 82 -77.21 -51.48 -17.22
CA GLY A 82 -78.14 -52.35 -17.95
C GLY A 82 -77.86 -53.85 -18.07
N ILE A 83 -78.54 -54.64 -17.25
CA ILE A 83 -78.93 -56.01 -17.61
C ILE A 83 -80.19 -55.91 -18.47
N LYS A 84 -80.04 -56.03 -19.79
CA LYS A 84 -81.17 -56.26 -20.71
C LYS A 84 -81.50 -57.75 -20.66
N SER A 85 -82.66 -58.10 -20.12
CA SER A 85 -83.22 -59.45 -20.22
C SER A 85 -83.83 -59.64 -21.59
N GLU A 86 -83.12 -60.35 -22.48
CA GLU A 86 -83.69 -60.87 -23.73
C GLU A 86 -84.72 -61.96 -23.40
N SER A 87 -85.95 -61.75 -23.86
CA SER A 87 -87.05 -62.71 -23.78
C SER A 87 -86.80 -63.86 -24.76
N LEU A 88 -86.58 -65.07 -24.23
CA LEU A 88 -86.51 -66.29 -25.03
C LEU A 88 -87.90 -66.64 -25.60
N ASP A 89 -88.01 -66.56 -26.92
CA ASP A 89 -89.17 -66.97 -27.71
C ASP A 89 -89.41 -68.48 -27.61
N LYS A 90 -90.45 -68.87 -26.86
CA LYS A 90 -90.93 -70.24 -26.67
C LYS A 90 -91.43 -70.92 -27.96
N SER A 91 -91.55 -70.14 -29.05
CA SER A 91 -92.02 -70.57 -30.38
C SER A 91 -90.98 -71.39 -31.17
N SER A 92 -89.69 -71.18 -30.90
CA SER A 92 -88.59 -71.83 -31.62
C SER A 92 -88.31 -73.27 -31.15
N LEU A 93 -88.76 -73.64 -29.95
CA LEU A 93 -88.52 -74.97 -29.37
C LEU A 93 -89.37 -76.09 -30.02
N ALA A 94 -90.50 -75.75 -30.64
CA ALA A 94 -91.46 -76.72 -31.16
C ALA A 94 -91.10 -77.29 -32.56
N LYS A 95 -90.13 -76.69 -33.26
CA LYS A 95 -89.80 -77.04 -34.66
C LYS A 95 -88.66 -78.06 -34.83
N SER A 96 -88.17 -78.65 -33.75
CA SER A 96 -87.15 -79.71 -33.80
C SER A 96 -87.50 -80.95 -32.97
N LEU A 97 -88.80 -81.23 -32.81
CA LEU A 97 -89.30 -82.47 -32.21
C LEU A 97 -89.14 -83.62 -33.21
N CYS A 98 -87.92 -84.15 -33.32
CA CYS A 98 -87.63 -85.39 -34.01
C CYS A 98 -88.23 -86.54 -33.16
N ILE A 99 -89.30 -87.17 -33.67
CA ILE A 99 -89.92 -88.34 -33.04
C ILE A 99 -89.01 -89.53 -33.33
N ILE A 100 -88.07 -89.77 -32.42
CA ILE A 100 -87.11 -90.87 -32.50
C ILE A 100 -87.82 -92.15 -32.04
N SER A 101 -87.77 -93.19 -32.88
CA SER A 101 -88.26 -94.53 -32.51
C SER A 101 -87.52 -95.05 -31.27
N GLN A 102 -88.18 -95.86 -30.43
CA GLN A 102 -87.56 -96.49 -29.25
C GLN A 102 -86.25 -97.20 -29.62
N ASP A 103 -86.18 -97.78 -30.81
CA ASP A 103 -84.98 -98.48 -31.31
C ASP A 103 -83.87 -97.51 -31.75
N GLU A 104 -84.20 -96.37 -32.35
CA GLU A 104 -83.22 -95.32 -32.65
C GLU A 104 -82.72 -94.64 -31.38
N LEU A 105 -83.59 -94.43 -30.38
CA LEU A 105 -83.22 -93.93 -29.07
C LEU A 105 -82.22 -94.88 -28.41
N ASN A 106 -82.43 -96.19 -28.52
CA ASN A 106 -81.52 -97.20 -28.02
C ASN A 106 -80.18 -97.21 -28.80
N LYS A 107 -80.19 -97.02 -30.12
CA LYS A 107 -78.97 -96.88 -30.95
C LYS A 107 -78.18 -95.61 -30.62
N ILE A 108 -78.85 -94.48 -30.43
CA ILE A 108 -78.23 -93.21 -30.03
C ILE A 108 -77.64 -93.35 -28.63
N LYS A 109 -78.39 -93.93 -27.68
CA LYS A 109 -77.88 -94.26 -26.34
C LYS A 109 -76.66 -95.19 -26.39
N GLN A 110 -76.62 -96.16 -27.31
CA GLN A 110 -75.46 -97.03 -27.50
C GLN A 110 -74.27 -96.26 -28.09
N ARG A 111 -74.45 -95.37 -29.06
CA ARG A 111 -73.35 -94.54 -29.60
C ARG A 111 -72.78 -93.58 -28.56
N ILE A 112 -73.63 -92.91 -27.78
CA ILE A 112 -73.19 -92.02 -26.71
C ILE A 112 -72.40 -92.80 -25.66
N LYS A 113 -72.84 -94.02 -25.32
CA LYS A 113 -72.06 -94.90 -24.43
C LYS A 113 -70.68 -95.24 -24.99
N MET A 114 -70.56 -95.51 -26.30
CA MET A 114 -69.26 -95.77 -26.94
C MET A 114 -68.33 -94.55 -26.97
N GLU A 115 -68.88 -93.33 -26.89
CA GLU A 115 -68.11 -92.06 -26.89
C GLU A 115 -67.80 -91.57 -25.46
N ASP A 116 -68.62 -91.96 -24.47
CA ASP A 116 -68.38 -91.84 -23.03
C ASP A 116 -67.43 -92.93 -22.46
N ASP A 117 -67.08 -93.94 -23.28
CA ASP A 117 -66.13 -95.02 -22.91
C ASP A 117 -64.66 -94.59 -22.98
N LEU A 118 -64.35 -93.32 -23.31
CA LEU A 118 -63.10 -92.70 -22.86
C LEU A 118 -63.23 -92.40 -21.37
N PRO A 119 -62.30 -92.85 -20.50
CA PRO A 119 -62.45 -92.70 -19.06
C PRO A 119 -62.74 -91.24 -18.73
N THR A 120 -63.87 -90.96 -18.09
CA THR A 120 -64.23 -89.60 -17.61
C THR A 120 -63.09 -88.99 -16.76
N TYR A 121 -62.25 -89.86 -16.20
CA TYR A 121 -61.00 -89.57 -15.52
C TYR A 121 -59.98 -88.82 -16.40
N ASP A 122 -59.75 -89.22 -17.65
CA ASP A 122 -58.72 -88.65 -18.52
C ASP A 122 -59.07 -87.23 -18.96
N ARG A 123 -60.36 -86.97 -19.24
CA ARG A 123 -60.86 -85.63 -19.60
C ARG A 123 -60.80 -84.66 -18.43
N GLN A 124 -61.08 -85.13 -17.22
CA GLN A 124 -60.92 -84.33 -16.00
C GLN A 124 -59.45 -84.05 -15.69
N ALA A 125 -58.58 -85.04 -15.90
CA ALA A 125 -57.13 -84.88 -15.74
C ALA A 125 -56.56 -83.88 -16.75
N GLU A 126 -56.96 -83.95 -18.02
CA GLU A 126 -56.55 -83.00 -19.05
C GLU A 126 -57.06 -81.57 -18.78
N LYS A 127 -58.32 -81.43 -18.34
CA LYS A 127 -58.87 -80.13 -17.92
C LYS A 127 -58.11 -79.53 -16.74
N LYS A 128 -57.71 -80.34 -15.75
CA LYS A 128 -56.86 -79.90 -14.63
C LYS A 128 -55.48 -79.47 -15.13
N LYS A 129 -54.83 -80.26 -15.99
CA LYS A 129 -53.53 -79.92 -16.59
C LYS A 129 -53.58 -78.60 -17.38
N LEU A 130 -54.60 -78.41 -18.22
CA LEU A 130 -54.80 -77.17 -18.98
C LEU A 130 -55.12 -75.98 -18.07
N HIS A 131 -55.88 -76.20 -17.00
CA HIS A 131 -56.15 -75.18 -15.99
C HIS A 131 -54.88 -74.75 -15.27
N GLU A 132 -54.03 -75.70 -14.86
CA GLU A 132 -52.73 -75.41 -14.25
C GLU A 132 -51.79 -74.66 -15.21
N LEU A 133 -51.73 -75.05 -16.49
CA LEU A 133 -50.95 -74.34 -17.51
C LEU A 133 -51.47 -72.92 -17.74
N SER A 134 -52.79 -72.73 -17.71
CA SER A 134 -53.42 -71.42 -17.82
C SER A 134 -53.11 -70.54 -16.60
N MET A 135 -53.21 -71.09 -15.38
CA MET A 135 -52.85 -70.38 -14.14
C MET A 135 -51.38 -69.96 -14.12
N LYS A 136 -50.46 -70.84 -14.54
CA LYS A 136 -49.03 -70.51 -14.69
C LYS A 136 -48.79 -69.40 -15.71
N ARG A 137 -49.62 -69.31 -16.76
CA ARG A 137 -49.52 -68.22 -17.74
C ARG A 137 -50.06 -66.90 -17.17
N ILE A 138 -51.17 -66.95 -16.45
CA ILE A 138 -51.81 -65.78 -15.80
C ILE A 138 -50.94 -65.21 -14.68
N GLU A 139 -50.21 -66.06 -13.94
CA GLU A 139 -49.26 -65.64 -12.92
C GLU A 139 -48.15 -64.75 -13.50
N ASN A 140 -47.70 -65.05 -14.71
CA ASN A 140 -46.67 -64.28 -15.40
C ASN A 140 -47.20 -63.06 -16.17
N TRP A 141 -48.52 -62.82 -16.15
CA TRP A 141 -49.08 -61.64 -16.81
C TRP A 141 -48.88 -60.39 -15.95
N PRO A 142 -48.16 -59.37 -16.46
CA PRO A 142 -47.81 -58.19 -15.68
C PRO A 142 -49.03 -57.39 -15.21
N ASP A 143 -50.13 -57.46 -15.97
CA ASP A 143 -51.38 -56.71 -15.70
C ASP A 143 -52.39 -57.47 -14.83
N ASN A 144 -52.01 -58.62 -14.28
CA ASN A 144 -52.84 -59.31 -13.28
C ASN A 144 -52.93 -58.45 -12.00
N LEU A 145 -54.14 -58.34 -11.43
CA LEU A 145 -54.40 -57.57 -10.21
C LEU A 145 -53.43 -57.94 -9.07
N LEU A 146 -53.13 -59.24 -8.91
CA LEU A 146 -52.19 -59.74 -7.91
C LEU A 146 -50.77 -59.20 -8.13
N ASN A 147 -50.31 -59.13 -9.37
CA ASN A 147 -48.99 -58.59 -9.70
C ASN A 147 -48.94 -57.08 -9.50
N ILE A 148 -50.03 -56.36 -9.82
CA ILE A 148 -50.13 -54.91 -9.57
C ILE A 148 -50.13 -54.61 -8.07
N THR A 149 -50.84 -55.37 -7.25
CA THR A 149 -50.84 -55.19 -5.78
C THR A 149 -49.48 -55.52 -5.19
N GLN A 150 -48.86 -56.64 -5.59
CA GLN A 150 -47.52 -57.00 -5.15
C GLN A 150 -46.48 -55.94 -5.56
N LYS A 151 -46.58 -55.38 -6.77
CA LYS A 151 -45.69 -54.31 -7.22
C LYS A 151 -45.86 -53.04 -6.36
N LYS A 152 -47.09 -52.63 -6.07
CA LYS A 152 -47.36 -51.48 -5.19
C LYS A 152 -46.88 -51.70 -3.76
N GLU A 153 -47.02 -52.92 -3.24
CA GLU A 153 -46.52 -53.29 -1.91
C GLU A 153 -44.98 -53.29 -1.88
N LYS A 154 -44.33 -53.86 -2.90
CA LYS A 154 -42.87 -53.80 -3.07
C LYS A 154 -42.39 -52.35 -3.16
N GLU A 155 -43.01 -51.50 -3.96
CA GLU A 155 -42.66 -50.08 -4.06
C GLU A 155 -42.84 -49.32 -2.73
N ARG A 156 -43.89 -49.65 -1.95
CA ARG A 156 -44.09 -49.07 -0.61
C ARG A 156 -43.01 -49.55 0.37
N TYR A 157 -42.68 -50.84 0.33
CA TYR A 157 -41.65 -51.43 1.16
C TYR A 157 -40.27 -50.87 0.82
N GLU A 158 -39.92 -50.77 -0.46
CA GLU A 158 -38.67 -50.16 -0.93
C GLU A 158 -38.55 -48.69 -0.51
N LYS A 159 -39.65 -47.93 -0.56
CA LYS A 159 -39.67 -46.55 -0.07
C LYS A 159 -39.45 -46.49 1.44
N PHE A 160 -40.10 -47.36 2.19
CA PHE A 160 -39.92 -47.47 3.63
C PHE A 160 -38.48 -47.84 4.00
N GLU A 161 -37.91 -48.83 3.32
CA GLU A 161 -36.53 -49.29 3.53
C GLU A 161 -35.51 -48.19 3.19
N LYS A 162 -35.74 -47.41 2.13
CA LYS A 162 -34.89 -46.25 1.78
C LYS A 162 -34.92 -45.19 2.88
N ILE A 163 -36.10 -44.81 3.35
CA ILE A 163 -36.26 -43.80 4.42
C ILE A 163 -35.60 -44.28 5.72
N GLU A 164 -35.76 -45.56 6.06
CA GLU A 164 -35.16 -46.14 7.25
C GLU A 164 -33.63 -46.18 7.16
N LYS A 165 -33.06 -46.51 5.99
CA LYS A 165 -31.62 -46.46 5.75
C LYS A 165 -31.08 -45.03 5.85
N GLU A 166 -31.79 -44.04 5.31
CA GLU A 166 -31.41 -42.63 5.41
C GLU A 166 -31.40 -42.15 6.87
N LYS A 167 -32.40 -42.54 7.66
CA LYS A 167 -32.44 -42.22 9.10
C LYS A 167 -31.26 -42.83 9.85
N ARG A 168 -30.96 -44.11 9.61
CA ARG A 168 -29.80 -44.76 10.24
C ARG A 168 -28.48 -44.09 9.87
N LEU A 169 -28.32 -43.65 8.62
CA LEU A 169 -27.15 -42.91 8.21
C LEU A 169 -27.02 -41.57 8.95
N ILE A 170 -28.13 -40.86 9.16
CA ILE A 170 -28.15 -39.62 9.95
C ILE A 170 -27.77 -39.90 11.40
N ASP A 171 -28.35 -40.94 12.01
CA ASP A 171 -28.05 -41.33 13.39
C ASP A 171 -26.56 -41.70 13.56
N GLU A 172 -26.00 -42.44 12.61
CA GLU A 172 -24.56 -42.79 12.58
C GLU A 172 -23.67 -41.54 12.46
N GLN A 173 -24.05 -40.58 11.61
CA GLN A 173 -23.31 -39.32 11.43
C GLN A 173 -23.39 -38.44 12.68
N GLU A 174 -24.57 -38.34 13.29
CA GLU A 174 -24.76 -37.56 14.51
C GLU A 174 -23.98 -38.18 15.67
N GLU A 175 -24.04 -39.49 15.84
CA GLU A 175 -23.28 -40.19 16.87
C GLU A 175 -21.76 -40.02 16.67
N ALA A 176 -21.27 -40.10 15.43
CA ALA A 176 -19.88 -39.87 15.11
C ALA A 176 -19.44 -38.43 15.46
N TYR A 177 -20.26 -37.43 15.12
CA TYR A 177 -20.01 -36.04 15.46
C TYR A 177 -19.98 -35.83 16.97
N GLN A 178 -20.97 -36.35 17.71
CA GLN A 178 -21.02 -36.25 19.16
C GLN A 178 -19.80 -36.90 19.82
N ARG A 179 -19.39 -38.08 19.33
CA ARG A 179 -18.15 -38.75 19.80
C ARG A 179 -16.91 -37.90 19.55
N GLU A 180 -16.81 -37.24 18.40
CA GLU A 180 -15.69 -36.34 18.11
C GLU A 180 -15.67 -35.12 19.04
N GLN A 181 -16.83 -34.49 19.26
CA GLN A 181 -16.95 -33.36 20.19
C GLN A 181 -16.56 -33.75 21.61
N TYR A 182 -17.05 -34.91 22.07
CA TYR A 182 -16.69 -35.44 23.37
C TYR A 182 -15.18 -35.69 23.49
N ARG A 183 -14.56 -36.25 22.45
CA ARG A 183 -13.10 -36.45 22.39
C ARG A 183 -12.34 -35.12 22.47
N LYS A 184 -12.80 -34.07 21.79
CA LYS A 184 -12.20 -32.73 21.87
C LYS A 184 -12.30 -32.16 23.28
N ILE A 185 -13.47 -32.25 23.91
CA ILE A 185 -13.69 -31.79 25.28
C ILE A 185 -12.77 -32.52 26.26
N ILE A 186 -12.65 -33.85 26.14
CA ILE A 186 -11.72 -34.63 26.97
C ILE A 186 -10.27 -34.16 26.74
N LYS A 187 -9.86 -33.99 25.48
CA LYS A 187 -8.50 -33.55 25.14
C LYS A 187 -8.19 -32.20 25.76
N ASP A 188 -9.07 -31.22 25.59
CA ASP A 188 -8.90 -29.88 26.14
C ASP A 188 -8.89 -29.89 27.67
N SER A 189 -9.73 -30.73 28.29
CA SER A 189 -9.74 -30.93 29.74
C SER A 189 -8.40 -31.52 30.24
N ASN A 190 -7.90 -32.55 29.57
CA ASN A 190 -6.62 -33.18 29.88
C ASN A 190 -5.45 -32.22 29.69
N GLU A 191 -5.46 -31.40 28.63
CA GLU A 191 -4.45 -30.36 28.41
C GLU A 191 -4.45 -29.31 29.52
N LYS A 192 -5.65 -28.89 29.99
CA LYS A 192 -5.79 -27.95 31.12
C LYS A 192 -5.27 -28.56 32.42
N ILE A 193 -5.60 -29.81 32.71
CA ILE A 193 -5.11 -30.53 33.89
C ILE A 193 -3.58 -30.65 33.84
N PHE A 194 -3.02 -31.04 32.69
CA PHE A 194 -1.57 -31.10 32.50
C PHE A 194 -0.90 -29.73 32.68
N ALA A 195 -1.49 -28.67 32.14
CA ALA A 195 -1.00 -27.31 32.33
C ALA A 195 -1.08 -26.82 33.79
N GLN A 196 -1.97 -27.40 34.60
CA GLN A 196 -2.08 -27.12 36.04
C GLN A 196 -1.11 -27.95 36.89
N ASP A 197 -0.37 -28.90 36.33
CA ASP A 197 0.70 -29.56 37.08
C ASP A 197 1.76 -28.53 37.52
N PRO A 198 2.11 -28.44 38.82
CA PRO A 198 3.15 -27.55 39.31
C PRO A 198 4.47 -27.63 38.53
N ARG A 199 4.89 -28.84 38.11
CA ARG A 199 6.14 -29.04 37.36
C ARG A 199 6.07 -28.40 35.98
N VAL A 200 4.96 -28.61 35.28
CA VAL A 200 4.70 -28.01 33.96
C VAL A 200 4.61 -26.49 34.08
N ARG A 201 3.96 -25.95 35.13
CA ARG A 201 3.93 -24.50 35.38
C ARG A 201 5.32 -23.93 35.63
N GLN A 202 6.15 -24.60 36.43
CA GLN A 202 7.52 -24.17 36.69
C GLN A 202 8.34 -24.18 35.40
N PHE A 203 8.22 -25.22 34.59
CA PHE A 203 8.85 -25.29 33.27
C PHE A 203 8.41 -24.15 32.35
N LYS A 204 7.10 -23.89 32.25
CA LYS A 204 6.55 -22.76 31.48
C LYS A 204 7.08 -21.40 31.95
N LYS A 205 7.22 -21.21 33.28
CA LYS A 205 7.84 -20.00 33.84
C LYS A 205 9.31 -19.87 33.43
N SER A 206 10.07 -20.97 33.47
CA SER A 206 11.47 -20.98 33.01
C SER A 206 11.60 -20.69 31.51
N MET A 207 10.70 -21.25 30.70
CA MET A 207 10.64 -20.99 29.26
C MET A 207 10.34 -19.51 28.97
N LEU A 208 9.35 -18.93 29.66
CA LEU A 208 9.04 -17.49 29.56
C LEU A 208 10.24 -16.64 29.98
N PHE A 209 10.91 -17.00 31.07
CA PHE A 209 12.11 -16.29 31.53
C PHE A 209 13.24 -16.34 30.50
N SER A 210 13.45 -17.50 29.86
CA SER A 210 14.43 -17.63 28.77
C SER A 210 14.12 -16.70 27.59
N ALA A 211 12.84 -16.59 27.19
CA ALA A 211 12.42 -15.68 26.14
C ALA A 211 12.69 -14.21 26.53
N ILE A 212 12.33 -13.81 27.76
CA ILE A 212 12.60 -12.47 28.27
C ILE A 212 14.11 -12.16 28.29
N MET A 213 14.95 -13.13 28.67
CA MET A 213 16.40 -12.95 28.66
C MET A 213 16.94 -12.76 27.24
N GLN A 214 16.37 -13.45 26.25
CA GLN A 214 16.74 -13.27 24.85
C GLN A 214 16.32 -11.89 24.35
N GLU A 215 15.06 -11.49 24.55
CA GLU A 215 14.57 -10.16 24.19
C GLU A 215 15.41 -9.06 24.85
N ARG A 216 15.83 -9.25 26.10
CA ARG A 216 16.66 -8.28 26.80
C ARG A 216 18.05 -8.14 26.19
N LYS A 217 18.65 -9.23 25.67
CA LYS A 217 19.92 -9.17 24.93
C LYS A 217 19.76 -8.37 23.64
N GLU A 218 18.71 -8.65 22.88
CA GLU A 218 18.39 -7.93 21.64
C GLU A 218 18.19 -6.42 21.91
N GLN A 219 17.48 -6.06 22.99
CA GLN A 219 17.33 -4.66 23.42
C GLN A 219 18.67 -4.00 23.78
N MET A 220 19.57 -4.73 24.45
CA MET A 220 20.90 -4.19 24.78
C MET A 220 21.75 -3.97 23.53
N GLU A 221 21.69 -4.88 22.56
CA GLU A 221 22.38 -4.73 21.26
C GLU A 221 21.83 -3.54 20.48
N LEU A 222 20.50 -3.39 20.41
CA LEU A 222 19.86 -2.24 19.78
C LEU A 222 20.26 -0.93 20.46
N LYS A 223 20.31 -0.90 21.80
CA LYS A 223 20.75 0.28 22.54
C LYS A 223 22.18 0.67 22.18
N LYS A 224 23.11 -0.30 22.14
CA LYS A 224 24.51 -0.03 21.72
C LYS A 224 24.56 0.58 20.33
N TYR A 225 23.81 0.03 19.38
CA TYR A 225 23.74 0.56 18.03
C TYR A 225 23.23 2.02 17.97
N VAL A 226 22.20 2.33 18.76
CA VAL A 226 21.69 3.71 18.88
C VAL A 226 22.72 4.64 19.52
N ASP A 227 23.40 4.19 20.58
CA ASP A 227 24.46 4.95 21.25
C ASP A 227 25.62 5.22 20.27
N ASP A 228 26.02 4.24 19.45
CA ASP A 228 27.06 4.40 18.43
C ASP A 228 26.67 5.41 17.35
N ILE A 229 25.41 5.38 16.87
CA ILE A 229 24.90 6.38 15.93
C ILE A 229 24.95 7.78 16.55
N ASN A 230 24.47 7.93 17.79
CA ASN A 230 24.46 9.22 18.47
C ASN A 230 25.88 9.76 18.69
N ASN A 231 26.82 8.88 19.05
CA ASN A 231 28.23 9.25 19.19
C ASN A 231 28.82 9.72 17.86
N ASN A 232 28.56 9.01 16.77
CA ASN A 232 29.02 9.41 15.44
C ASN A 232 28.42 10.76 15.02
N TYR A 233 27.11 10.94 15.22
CA TYR A 233 26.43 12.20 14.93
C TYR A 233 27.02 13.37 15.74
N ASN A 234 27.25 13.17 17.04
CA ASN A 234 27.86 14.19 17.90
C ASN A 234 29.31 14.52 17.48
N ASN A 235 30.08 13.51 17.05
CA ASN A 235 31.44 13.69 16.55
C ASN A 235 31.44 14.49 15.24
N GLU A 236 30.58 14.14 14.29
CA GLU A 236 30.41 14.89 13.03
C GLU A 236 30.01 16.34 13.29
N GLN A 237 29.06 16.56 14.20
CA GLN A 237 28.64 17.91 14.59
C GLN A 237 29.81 18.70 15.20
N THR A 238 30.63 18.07 16.03
CA THR A 238 31.79 18.71 16.64
C THR A 238 32.83 19.10 15.60
N GLN A 239 33.13 18.19 14.65
CA GLN A 239 34.03 18.46 13.54
C GLN A 239 33.52 19.61 12.66
N GLN A 240 32.23 19.65 12.35
CA GLN A 240 31.64 20.77 11.61
C GLN A 240 31.83 22.09 12.36
N MET A 241 31.56 22.13 13.67
CA MET A 241 31.78 23.34 14.48
C MET A 241 33.24 23.77 14.52
N GLU A 242 34.20 22.83 14.58
CA GLU A 242 35.63 23.14 14.51
C GLU A 242 36.03 23.71 13.14
N THR A 243 35.55 23.13 12.05
CA THR A 243 35.83 23.66 10.70
C THR A 243 35.29 25.07 10.50
N ILE A 244 34.09 25.36 11.03
CA ILE A 244 33.51 26.71 11.00
C ILE A 244 34.39 27.69 11.78
N LYS A 245 34.84 27.32 13.00
CA LYS A 245 35.74 28.16 13.80
C LYS A 245 37.06 28.45 13.09
N MET A 246 37.66 27.44 12.46
CA MET A 246 38.89 27.60 11.69
C MET A 246 38.69 28.61 10.54
N HIS A 247 37.60 28.49 9.77
CA HIS A 247 37.29 29.44 8.71
C HIS A 247 37.04 30.86 9.25
N GLU A 248 36.37 31.02 10.38
CA GLU A 248 36.18 32.32 11.01
C GLU A 248 37.52 32.95 11.45
N GLU A 249 38.45 32.15 11.95
CA GLU A 249 39.79 32.60 12.33
C GLU A 249 40.63 33.00 11.12
N GLU A 250 40.60 32.22 10.04
CA GLU A 250 41.25 32.55 8.76
C GLU A 250 40.71 33.87 8.18
N GLU A 251 39.39 34.06 8.16
CA GLU A 251 38.79 35.30 7.68
C GLU A 251 39.18 36.50 8.56
N LYS A 252 39.26 36.32 9.89
CA LYS A 252 39.76 37.37 10.80
C LYS A 252 41.23 37.69 10.53
N GLN A 253 42.07 36.70 10.24
CA GLN A 253 43.48 36.91 9.89
C GLN A 253 43.63 37.66 8.55
N LYS A 254 42.95 37.20 7.49
CA LYS A 254 42.93 37.89 6.20
C LYS A 254 42.45 39.34 6.32
N LEU A 255 41.45 39.60 7.16
CA LEU A 255 40.98 40.96 7.41
C LEU A 255 42.05 41.82 8.10
N LYS A 256 42.79 41.28 9.07
CA LYS A 256 43.91 41.97 9.72
C LYS A 256 45.04 42.26 8.74
N GLU A 257 45.41 41.30 7.90
CA GLU A 257 46.43 41.47 6.85
C GLU A 257 46.03 42.54 5.84
N LYS A 258 44.78 42.52 5.36
CA LYS A 258 44.24 43.56 4.47
C LYS A 258 44.33 44.94 5.10
N LYS A 259 43.94 45.09 6.37
CA LYS A 259 44.05 46.36 7.10
C LYS A 259 45.49 46.83 7.23
N LEU A 260 46.42 45.91 7.54
CA LEU A 260 47.83 46.21 7.64
C LEU A 260 48.42 46.67 6.29
N ALA A 261 48.08 45.97 5.21
CA ALA A 261 48.50 46.33 3.86
C ALA A 261 47.98 47.71 3.44
N GLN A 262 46.70 48.02 3.72
CA GLN A 262 46.13 49.35 3.48
C GLN A 262 46.86 50.44 4.27
N LEU A 263 47.19 50.17 5.53
CA LEU A 263 47.92 51.13 6.36
C LEU A 263 49.36 51.36 5.85
N GLN A 264 50.01 50.31 5.36
CA GLN A 264 51.33 50.41 4.73
C GLN A 264 51.28 51.22 3.43
N GLN A 265 50.28 50.98 2.56
CA GLN A 265 50.06 51.76 1.35
C GLN A 265 49.84 53.23 1.69
N MET A 266 48.95 53.53 2.65
CA MET A 266 48.68 54.89 3.11
C MET A 266 49.96 55.58 3.62
N LYS A 267 50.82 54.86 4.35
CA LYS A 267 52.10 55.38 4.82
C LYS A 267 53.08 55.67 3.67
N GLN A 268 53.13 54.81 2.66
CA GLN A 268 53.96 55.02 1.47
C GLN A 268 53.48 56.24 0.68
N ASP A 269 52.17 56.39 0.50
CA ASP A 269 51.59 57.52 -0.22
C ASP A 269 51.84 58.83 0.52
N LEU A 270 51.69 58.85 1.86
CA LEU A 270 52.04 60.01 2.67
C LEU A 270 53.53 60.37 2.56
N ALA A 271 54.42 59.36 2.54
CA ALA A 271 55.85 59.58 2.37
C ALA A 271 56.18 60.18 1.00
N LYS A 272 55.55 59.70 -0.08
CA LYS A 272 55.66 60.27 -1.43
C LYS A 272 55.18 61.72 -1.47
N GLN A 273 54.01 62.01 -0.88
CA GLN A 273 53.48 63.38 -0.80
C GLN A 273 54.45 64.33 -0.08
N LEU A 274 55.06 63.87 1.02
CA LEU A 274 56.08 64.66 1.73
C LEU A 274 57.34 64.89 0.88
N GLN A 275 57.77 63.89 0.11
CA GLN A 275 58.92 64.02 -0.78
C GLN A 275 58.62 65.00 -1.92
N GLU A 276 57.47 64.86 -2.58
CA GLU A 276 57.02 65.80 -3.63
C GLU A 276 56.94 67.23 -3.11
N MET A 277 56.44 67.43 -1.88
CA MET A 277 56.41 68.75 -1.24
C MET A 277 57.81 69.32 -0.99
N LYS A 278 58.77 68.49 -0.56
CA LYS A 278 60.17 68.91 -0.39
C LYS A 278 60.83 69.25 -1.72
N GLU A 279 60.63 68.43 -2.75
CA GLU A 279 61.16 68.66 -4.09
C GLU A 279 60.60 69.95 -4.69
N LYS A 280 59.28 70.18 -4.60
CA LYS A 280 58.65 71.46 -4.98
C LYS A 280 59.26 72.64 -4.23
N LYS A 281 59.57 72.49 -2.94
CA LYS A 281 60.19 73.55 -2.16
C LYS A 281 61.63 73.83 -2.56
N ILE A 282 62.42 72.78 -2.82
CA ILE A 282 63.80 72.90 -3.32
C ILE A 282 63.78 73.57 -4.70
N GLN A 283 62.88 73.14 -5.57
CA GLN A 283 62.70 73.71 -6.90
C GLN A 283 62.37 75.20 -6.81
N GLN A 284 61.43 75.58 -5.93
CA GLN A 284 61.11 76.98 -5.67
C GLN A 284 62.34 77.77 -5.22
N ILE A 285 63.15 77.24 -4.28
CA ILE A 285 64.39 77.90 -3.84
C ILE A 285 65.40 78.04 -4.98
N MET A 286 65.54 77.01 -5.82
CA MET A 286 66.44 77.07 -6.99
C MET A 286 65.98 78.10 -8.02
N ASP A 287 64.67 78.18 -8.26
CA ASP A 287 64.09 79.15 -9.19
C ASP A 287 64.22 80.58 -8.62
N ASP A 288 63.97 80.78 -7.33
CA ASP A 288 64.21 82.06 -6.62
C ASP A 288 65.71 82.47 -6.71
N GLN A 289 66.64 81.52 -6.62
CA GLN A 289 68.08 81.78 -6.77
C GLN A 289 68.46 82.16 -8.20
N LYS A 290 67.92 81.48 -9.20
CA LYS A 290 68.12 81.80 -10.62
C LYS A 290 67.54 83.16 -10.96
N GLU A 291 66.33 83.45 -10.50
CA GLU A 291 65.69 84.77 -10.65
C GLU A 291 66.55 85.84 -9.98
N GLY A 292 67.02 85.61 -8.75
CA GLY A 292 67.94 86.52 -8.06
C GLY A 292 69.26 86.74 -8.80
N ALA A 293 69.80 85.73 -9.49
CA ALA A 293 70.99 85.87 -10.33
C ALA A 293 70.69 86.69 -11.60
N LEU A 294 69.58 86.44 -12.28
CA LEU A 294 69.12 87.22 -13.44
C LEU A 294 68.85 88.69 -13.08
N ILE A 295 68.29 88.97 -11.90
CA ILE A 295 68.09 90.33 -11.41
C ILE A 295 69.44 91.03 -11.19
N LYS A 296 70.43 90.33 -10.61
CA LYS A 296 71.80 90.88 -10.45
C LYS A 296 72.46 91.16 -11.80
N GLU A 297 72.30 90.26 -12.77
CA GLU A 297 72.83 90.42 -14.12
C GLU A 297 72.18 91.64 -14.81
N ARG A 298 70.85 91.73 -14.81
CA ARG A 298 70.11 92.89 -15.34
C ARG A 298 70.51 94.19 -14.65
N ALA A 299 70.66 94.19 -13.31
CA ALA A 299 71.10 95.37 -12.57
C ALA A 299 72.55 95.78 -12.93
N ASN A 300 73.42 94.82 -13.22
CA ASN A 300 74.77 95.08 -13.70
C ASN A 300 74.78 95.64 -15.12
N GLU A 301 73.97 95.10 -16.03
CA GLU A 301 73.78 95.62 -17.38
C GLU A 301 73.22 97.06 -17.36
N GLU A 302 72.17 97.32 -16.57
CA GLU A 302 71.62 98.67 -16.41
C GLU A 302 72.66 99.64 -15.80
N ASN A 303 73.48 99.19 -14.85
CA ASN A 303 74.58 99.99 -14.31
C ASN A 303 75.64 100.29 -15.37
N GLN A 304 76.02 99.31 -16.20
CA GLN A 304 76.96 99.52 -17.31
C GLN A 304 76.37 100.49 -18.33
N GLU A 305 75.11 100.32 -18.73
CA GLU A 305 74.42 101.27 -19.61
C GLU A 305 74.36 102.67 -19.00
N ASN A 306 74.12 102.80 -17.70
CA ASN A 306 74.08 104.09 -17.02
C ASN A 306 75.48 104.73 -16.94
N ILE A 307 76.54 103.94 -16.77
CA ILE A 307 77.93 104.40 -16.87
C ILE A 307 78.25 104.87 -18.29
N GLU A 308 77.78 104.16 -19.32
CA GLU A 308 77.94 104.54 -20.72
C GLU A 308 77.14 105.79 -21.09
N LYS A 309 75.88 105.89 -20.66
CA LYS A 309 75.04 107.10 -20.82
C LYS A 309 75.69 108.29 -20.12
N ARG A 310 76.23 108.11 -18.91
CA ARG A 310 77.02 109.15 -18.22
C ARG A 310 78.32 109.50 -18.96
N ARG A 311 79.01 108.53 -19.58
CA ARG A 311 80.18 108.79 -20.43
C ARG A 311 79.81 109.60 -21.68
N LYS A 312 78.73 109.23 -22.38
CA LYS A 312 78.21 109.96 -23.55
C LYS A 312 77.77 111.37 -23.17
N GLN A 313 77.09 111.56 -22.03
CA GLN A 313 76.74 112.89 -21.52
C GLN A 313 77.98 113.73 -21.18
N LYS A 314 79.02 113.13 -20.59
CA LYS A 314 80.29 113.83 -20.33
C LYS A 314 81.01 114.22 -21.63
N GLN A 315 81.00 113.36 -22.65
CA GLN A 315 81.56 113.67 -23.96
C GLN A 315 80.79 114.80 -24.64
N MET A 316 79.45 114.72 -24.67
CA MET A 316 78.60 115.80 -25.18
C MET A 316 78.81 117.13 -24.43
N PHE A 317 79.01 117.08 -23.11
CA PHE A 317 79.33 118.27 -22.32
C PHE A 317 80.71 118.84 -22.63
N GLN A 318 81.73 117.99 -22.81
CA GLN A 318 83.06 118.41 -23.24
C GLN A 318 83.04 119.02 -24.65
N ASP A 319 82.31 118.42 -25.58
CA ASP A 319 82.17 118.95 -26.95
C ASP A 319 81.45 120.30 -26.96
N LEU A 320 80.40 120.47 -26.15
CA LEU A 320 79.72 121.75 -25.97
C LEU A 320 80.65 122.81 -25.37
N GLN A 321 81.48 122.43 -24.39
CA GLN A 321 82.44 123.33 -23.75
C GLN A 321 83.58 123.73 -24.70
N ASN A 322 84.01 122.83 -25.59
CA ASN A 322 84.95 123.12 -26.65
C ASN A 322 84.35 124.07 -27.70
N GLN A 323 83.09 123.88 -28.10
CA GLN A 323 82.38 124.81 -28.98
C GLN A 323 82.24 126.20 -28.35
N LEU A 324 81.93 126.28 -27.05
CA LEU A 324 81.84 127.56 -26.32
C LEU A 324 83.20 128.29 -26.28
N ASN A 325 84.29 127.54 -26.05
CA ASN A 325 85.65 128.08 -26.08
C ASN A 325 86.08 128.52 -27.49
N GLU A 326 85.65 127.82 -28.54
CA GLU A 326 85.87 128.25 -29.92
C GLU A 326 85.08 129.52 -30.29
N GLU A 327 83.84 129.66 -29.79
CA GLU A 327 83.07 130.89 -29.95
C GLU A 327 83.70 132.09 -29.22
N GLN A 328 84.23 131.88 -28.02
CA GLN A 328 84.97 132.93 -27.29
C GLN A 328 86.23 133.36 -28.04
N LYS A 329 87.00 132.42 -28.60
CA LYS A 329 88.17 132.74 -29.46
C LYS A 329 87.77 133.49 -30.74
N LYS A 330 86.62 133.18 -31.34
CA LYS A 330 86.09 133.91 -32.52
C LYS A 330 85.61 135.32 -32.18
N LYS A 331 85.17 135.57 -30.94
CA LYS A 331 84.83 136.92 -30.46
C LYS A 331 86.09 137.75 -30.18
N GLU A 332 87.13 137.17 -29.58
CA GLU A 332 88.42 137.86 -29.33
C GLU A 332 89.18 138.24 -30.62
N VAL A 333 89.02 137.48 -31.71
CA VAL A 333 89.64 137.82 -33.01
C VAL A 333 88.89 138.96 -33.74
N LYS A 334 87.60 139.16 -33.44
CA LYS A 334 86.82 140.29 -34.02
C LYS A 334 87.05 141.62 -33.30
N GLU A 335 87.41 141.60 -32.01
CA GLU A 335 87.73 142.82 -31.25
C GLU A 335 89.14 143.38 -31.54
N LYS A 336 90.06 142.57 -32.11
CA LYS A 336 91.43 143.02 -32.46
C LYS A 336 91.58 143.64 -33.86
N ASN A 337 90.53 143.67 -34.67
CA ASN A 337 90.54 144.23 -36.05
C ASN A 337 89.76 145.55 -36.18
N SER A 338 89.48 146.25 -35.08
CA SER A 338 88.79 147.56 -35.08
C SER A 338 89.50 148.62 -34.23
N GLN A 339 90.83 148.50 -34.10
CA GLN A 339 91.78 149.60 -33.86
C GLN A 339 92.53 149.86 -35.16
#